data_AF-A0A9D0ZZ44-F1
#
_entry.id   AF-A0A9D0ZZ44-F1
#
_cell.length_a   1.000
_cell.length_b   1.000
_cell.length_c   1.000
_cell.angle_alpha   90.00
_cell.angle_beta   90.00
_cell.angle_gamma   90.00
#
_symmetry.space_group_name_H-M   'P 1'
#
loop_
_entity.id
_entity.type
_entity.pdbx_description
1 polymer ?
#
loop_
_entity_poly.entity_id
_entity_poly.type
_entity_poly.pdbx_seq_one_letter_code
_entity_poly.pdbx_strand_id
1 'polypeptide(L)'
;ALNDYLSGRPVNLGGFTSAVTTVMGGGVPNVPPIQGDGTQVMPAMGGAAHIAQGVNHGSLNYRDTESAPKKSHTALIVVLIVALVAVAAVAFGLTQCSGSGNAVPNVVNMAQEQAEEAIRSAGFEVGNVSTAKSDSVQEGHVISQDPGAGSHREEGTRVNLVISGGEDTFALPDVVDEKEETARRTLEQMGLTVTSRTEYSSDVEEGHVISTNPAAGQQVSKAVTVELVVSRGAETVDVPDVSGMTESQARSALQGAGFQVSSSTEQSSSVQEGHVIRYNPTGKADKGSTVTIVVSSGTPEKQIPSVTGSSLESAQQQLASAGFSYTIGGYEHSDSIPAGCIIRYNPSGSANPNTTTVSLVVSNGPKPDNPPSSSESGSGSESNQPDTSESNDNSGTEAGQASSDAGLFSFH
;
A
#
# COMPACT_ATOMS: atom_id res chain seq x y z
N ALA A 1 -5.25 39.58 6.03
CA ALA A 1 -4.29 38.60 6.58
C ALA A 1 -3.13 38.25 5.62
N LEU A 2 -3.21 38.53 4.31
CA LEU A 2 -2.10 38.22 3.38
C LEU A 2 -1.01 39.31 3.26
N ASN A 3 -1.28 40.55 3.67
CA ASN A 3 -0.32 41.66 3.55
C ASN A 3 0.59 41.86 4.80
N ASP A 4 0.47 41.00 5.82
CA ASP A 4 1.20 41.14 7.10
C ASP A 4 2.33 40.11 7.27
N TYR A 5 2.48 39.17 6.33
CA TYR A 5 3.53 38.14 6.37
C TYR A 5 4.87 38.61 5.76
N LEU A 6 4.87 39.69 4.98
CA LEU A 6 6.07 40.23 4.32
C LEU A 6 6.81 41.31 5.14
N SER A 7 6.31 41.69 6.32
CA SER A 7 6.88 42.78 7.14
C SER A 7 7.60 42.33 8.41
N GLY A 8 7.79 41.02 8.62
CA GLY A 8 8.69 40.49 9.65
C GLY A 8 8.32 40.80 11.10
N ARG A 9 7.04 41.11 11.39
CA ARG A 9 6.56 41.34 12.77
C ARG A 9 6.00 40.05 13.37
N PRO A 10 6.39 39.67 14.60
CA PRO A 10 5.86 38.47 15.24
C PRO A 10 4.38 38.68 15.61
N VAL A 11 3.52 37.83 15.07
CA VAL A 11 2.10 37.71 15.45
C VAL A 11 2.01 36.89 16.74
N ASN A 12 1.56 37.53 17.80
CA ASN A 12 1.35 36.90 19.11
C ASN A 12 -0.02 36.20 19.10
N LEU A 13 -0.02 34.88 18.96
CA LEU A 13 -1.21 34.04 19.12
C LEU A 13 -1.25 33.55 20.57
N GLY A 14 -2.15 34.16 21.35
CA GLY A 14 -2.33 33.86 22.76
C GLY A 14 -3.01 32.51 23.03
N GLY A 15 -2.73 31.97 24.22
CA GLY A 15 -3.60 31.01 24.91
C GLY A 15 -2.98 29.65 25.21
N PHE A 16 -2.01 29.57 26.13
CA PHE A 16 -1.63 28.31 26.77
C PHE A 16 -2.50 28.07 28.00
N THR A 17 -3.34 27.03 27.96
CA THR A 17 -3.88 26.40 29.17
C THR A 17 -2.91 25.29 29.61
N SER A 18 -2.51 25.37 30.86
CA SER A 18 -1.60 24.45 31.55
C SER A 18 -2.17 23.03 31.64
N ALA A 19 -1.41 22.05 31.17
CA ALA A 19 -1.53 20.65 31.60
C ALA A 19 -0.28 20.29 32.41
N VAL A 20 -0.52 19.95 33.67
CA VAL A 20 0.43 19.43 34.64
C VAL A 20 0.78 17.99 34.26
N THR A 21 2.05 17.73 33.95
CA THR A 21 2.59 16.36 33.85
C THR A 21 3.51 16.11 35.03
N THR A 22 3.00 15.32 35.97
CA THR A 22 3.76 14.72 37.07
C THR A 22 4.70 13.65 36.49
N VAL A 23 6.00 13.86 36.58
CA VAL A 23 7.03 12.86 36.26
C VAL A 23 7.31 12.04 37.52
N MET A 24 6.85 10.77 37.52
CA MET A 24 7.30 9.75 38.47
C MET A 24 8.70 9.26 38.08
N GLY A 25 9.56 9.15 39.09
CA GLY A 25 10.98 8.84 38.94
C GLY A 25 11.30 7.39 38.54
N GLY A 26 12.48 7.25 37.92
CA GLY A 26 13.18 6.00 37.68
C GLY A 26 14.66 6.32 37.45
N GLY A 27 15.53 5.70 38.26
CA GLY A 27 16.90 6.16 38.52
C GLY A 27 17.91 5.98 37.39
N VAL A 28 18.86 6.92 37.35
CA VAL A 28 20.11 6.84 36.59
C VAL A 28 21.28 6.66 37.55
N PRO A 29 22.18 5.67 37.37
CA PRO A 29 23.47 5.69 38.03
C PRO A 29 24.50 6.49 37.21
N ASN A 30 24.95 7.54 37.88
CA ASN A 30 26.14 8.37 37.72
C ASN A 30 27.38 7.70 37.07
N VAL A 31 27.95 8.32 36.03
CA VAL A 31 29.32 8.06 35.53
C VAL A 31 30.10 9.39 35.54
N PRO A 32 31.29 9.47 36.18
CA PRO A 32 32.06 10.71 36.29
C PRO A 32 32.87 11.04 35.00
N PRO A 33 33.28 12.31 34.80
CA PRO A 33 33.96 12.74 33.58
C PRO A 33 35.46 12.41 33.64
N ILE A 34 36.02 11.86 32.55
CA ILE A 34 37.47 11.79 32.36
C ILE A 34 37.88 12.86 31.36
N GLN A 35 38.73 13.75 31.86
CA GLN A 35 39.45 14.79 31.16
C GLN A 35 40.89 14.30 30.95
N GLY A 36 41.44 14.49 29.75
CA GLY A 36 42.89 14.62 29.57
C GLY A 36 43.62 13.48 28.83
N ASP A 37 44.11 13.88 27.65
CA ASP A 37 45.51 13.78 27.25
C ASP A 37 46.08 12.46 26.70
N GLY A 38 46.95 12.60 25.69
CA GLY A 38 47.93 11.56 25.35
C GLY A 38 47.77 10.88 23.99
N THR A 39 48.26 11.55 22.95
CA THR A 39 48.81 10.93 21.73
C THR A 39 49.97 10.00 22.12
N GLN A 40 49.87 8.67 21.97
CA GLN A 40 51.04 7.80 21.86
C GLN A 40 50.84 6.62 20.89
N VAL A 41 51.77 6.58 19.96
CA VAL A 41 52.14 5.53 19.00
C VAL A 41 52.32 4.14 19.64
N MET A 42 51.84 3.09 18.97
CA MET A 42 52.17 1.70 19.31
C MET A 42 53.51 1.26 18.69
N PRO A 43 54.37 0.53 19.41
CA PRO A 43 55.57 -0.11 18.86
C PRO A 43 55.27 -1.48 18.24
N ALA A 44 56.10 -1.83 17.25
CA ALA A 44 56.16 -3.14 16.59
C ALA A 44 56.54 -4.27 17.56
N MET A 45 55.88 -5.42 17.41
CA MET A 45 56.30 -6.68 18.05
C MET A 45 56.47 -7.76 16.98
N GLY A 46 57.71 -8.20 16.83
CA GLY A 46 58.09 -9.32 15.97
C GLY A 46 57.72 -10.67 16.59
N GLY A 47 57.51 -11.64 15.71
CA GLY A 47 57.43 -13.06 16.03
C GLY A 47 58.06 -13.84 14.88
N ALA A 48 59.11 -14.59 15.20
CA ALA A 48 59.98 -15.29 14.26
C ALA A 48 59.51 -16.72 13.95
N ALA A 49 59.81 -17.11 12.70
CA ALA A 49 60.32 -18.40 12.24
C ALA A 49 59.50 -19.69 12.44
N HIS A 50 59.20 -20.38 11.33
CA HIS A 50 59.47 -21.82 11.16
C HIS A 50 59.83 -22.16 9.70
N ILE A 51 60.55 -23.27 9.55
CA ILE A 51 61.44 -23.70 8.48
C ILE A 51 60.75 -24.81 7.65
N ALA A 52 60.98 -24.90 6.34
CA ALA A 52 61.17 -26.19 5.63
C ALA A 52 61.53 -26.00 4.15
N GLN A 53 62.54 -26.76 3.72
CA GLN A 53 63.16 -26.80 2.40
C GLN A 53 62.43 -27.77 1.43
N GLY A 54 62.59 -27.56 0.12
CA GLY A 54 62.28 -28.53 -0.91
C GLY A 54 62.74 -28.10 -2.31
N VAL A 55 63.87 -28.67 -2.75
CA VAL A 55 64.47 -28.67 -4.11
C VAL A 55 63.52 -29.46 -5.07
N ASN A 56 63.39 -29.31 -6.40
CA ASN A 56 64.40 -29.26 -7.47
C ASN A 56 63.71 -29.08 -8.85
N HIS A 57 64.27 -28.19 -9.68
CA HIS A 57 64.44 -28.17 -11.15
C HIS A 57 63.30 -28.55 -12.12
N GLY A 58 63.03 -27.62 -13.06
CA GLY A 58 62.94 -27.98 -14.48
C GLY A 58 61.91 -27.23 -15.31
N SER A 59 62.44 -26.36 -16.19
CA SER A 59 62.06 -26.25 -17.61
C SER A 59 61.33 -25.00 -18.10
N LEU A 60 61.82 -24.58 -19.27
CA LEU A 60 61.17 -23.86 -20.36
C LEU A 60 61.09 -22.33 -20.28
N ASN A 61 62.06 -21.74 -20.98
CA ASN A 61 61.95 -20.46 -21.64
C ASN A 61 60.59 -20.31 -22.34
N TYR A 62 59.82 -19.30 -21.95
CA TYR A 62 58.81 -18.70 -22.80
C TYR A 62 59.12 -17.20 -22.91
N ARG A 63 59.25 -16.72 -24.14
CA ARG A 63 59.37 -15.31 -24.47
C ARG A 63 58.09 -14.63 -24.00
N ASP A 64 58.19 -13.66 -23.10
CA ASP A 64 57.13 -12.68 -22.91
C ASP A 64 56.97 -11.92 -24.24
N THR A 65 55.94 -12.30 -25.00
CA THR A 65 55.32 -11.39 -25.94
C THR A 65 54.63 -10.30 -25.14
N GLU A 66 55.16 -9.09 -25.25
CA GLU A 66 54.52 -7.82 -24.91
C GLU A 66 53.00 -7.88 -25.05
N SER A 67 52.32 -8.02 -23.91
CA SER A 67 50.89 -7.75 -23.81
C SER A 67 50.73 -6.25 -23.59
N ALA A 68 50.23 -5.60 -24.64
CA ALA A 68 49.92 -4.17 -24.67
C ALA A 68 48.96 -3.76 -23.52
N PRO A 69 49.32 -2.75 -22.69
CA PRO A 69 48.37 -2.17 -21.76
C PRO A 69 47.37 -1.25 -22.48
N LYS A 70 46.08 -1.46 -22.18
CA LYS A 70 44.95 -0.64 -22.60
C LYS A 70 45.17 0.82 -22.17
N LYS A 71 45.10 1.75 -23.14
CA LYS A 71 45.22 3.19 -22.95
C LYS A 71 44.14 3.72 -22.00
N SER A 72 44.52 4.19 -20.82
CA SER A 72 43.74 5.18 -20.06
C SER A 72 44.12 6.58 -20.54
N HIS A 73 43.12 7.41 -20.84
CA HIS A 73 43.31 8.76 -21.39
C HIS A 73 43.91 9.78 -20.40
N THR A 74 44.16 9.37 -19.15
CA THR A 74 44.88 10.17 -18.15
C THR A 74 46.37 10.34 -18.48
N ALA A 75 46.94 9.45 -19.31
CA ALA A 75 48.31 9.59 -19.78
C ALA A 75 48.50 10.72 -20.82
N LEU A 76 47.43 11.17 -21.50
CA LEU A 76 47.57 12.21 -22.54
C LEU A 76 47.68 13.63 -21.94
N ILE A 77 47.07 13.86 -20.77
CA ILE A 77 47.12 15.15 -20.06
C ILE A 77 48.44 15.30 -19.29
N VAL A 78 48.95 14.23 -18.65
CA VAL A 78 50.25 14.28 -17.95
C VAL A 78 51.43 14.30 -18.93
N VAL A 79 51.34 13.64 -20.10
CA VAL A 79 52.41 13.72 -21.11
C VAL A 79 52.45 15.09 -21.81
N LEU A 80 51.31 15.78 -21.99
CA LEU A 80 51.32 17.16 -22.51
C LEU A 80 51.83 18.18 -21.48
N ILE A 81 51.55 17.99 -20.19
CA ILE A 81 52.03 18.88 -19.13
C ILE A 81 53.51 18.62 -18.81
N VAL A 82 53.98 17.36 -18.81
CA VAL A 82 55.40 17.03 -18.59
C VAL A 82 56.27 17.36 -19.81
N ALA A 83 55.73 17.32 -21.04
CA ALA A 83 56.43 17.83 -22.22
C ALA A 83 56.53 19.36 -22.26
N LEU A 84 55.63 20.09 -21.58
CA LEU A 84 55.67 21.56 -21.47
C LEU A 84 56.48 22.06 -20.27
N VAL A 85 56.69 21.25 -19.24
CA VAL A 85 57.54 21.62 -18.09
C VAL A 85 59.04 21.34 -18.35
N ALA A 86 59.40 20.53 -19.36
CA ALA A 86 60.80 20.22 -19.68
C ALA A 86 61.52 21.27 -20.56
N VAL A 87 60.85 22.35 -21.02
CA VAL A 87 61.49 23.45 -21.78
C VAL A 87 61.65 24.74 -20.94
N ALA A 88 61.11 24.79 -19.73
CA ALA A 88 61.18 25.97 -18.85
C ALA A 88 62.46 26.04 -17.96
N ALA A 89 63.49 25.23 -18.25
CA ALA A 89 64.75 25.23 -17.49
C ALA A 89 65.99 25.60 -18.32
N VAL A 90 65.83 26.30 -19.45
CA VAL A 90 66.95 26.96 -20.17
C VAL A 90 66.53 28.36 -20.63
N ALA A 91 66.26 29.28 -19.70
CA ALA A 91 66.18 30.71 -19.99
C ALA A 91 66.44 31.56 -18.73
N PHE A 92 67.46 31.22 -17.94
CA PHE A 92 68.05 32.12 -16.94
C PHE A 92 69.53 32.32 -17.27
N GLY A 93 69.78 32.83 -18.48
CA GLY A 93 71.13 33.05 -18.99
C GLY A 93 71.13 34.05 -20.14
N LEU A 94 71.41 35.31 -19.80
CA LEU A 94 72.02 36.35 -20.65
C LEU A 94 71.26 36.73 -21.93
N THR A 95 70.72 37.96 -21.99
CA THR A 95 71.07 39.01 -22.96
C THR A 95 69.93 40.03 -23.14
N GLN A 96 70.32 41.31 -23.22
CA GLN A 96 69.49 42.40 -23.70
C GLN A 96 69.16 42.18 -25.18
N CYS A 97 67.91 41.82 -25.47
CA CYS A 97 67.29 42.06 -26.77
C CYS A 97 65.96 42.77 -26.48
N SER A 98 65.92 44.06 -26.78
CA SER A 98 64.67 44.84 -26.87
C SER A 98 63.82 44.26 -28.00
N GLY A 99 63.10 43.17 -27.73
CA GLY A 99 62.09 42.64 -28.61
C GLY A 99 60.87 43.57 -28.56
N SER A 100 60.54 44.18 -29.69
CA SER A 100 59.34 44.98 -29.91
C SER A 100 58.10 44.08 -29.90
N GLY A 101 57.64 43.67 -28.71
CA GLY A 101 56.48 42.79 -28.56
C GLY A 101 55.70 43.07 -27.28
N ASN A 102 54.39 42.84 -27.33
CA ASN A 102 53.50 42.97 -26.18
C ASN A 102 53.61 41.73 -25.29
N ALA A 103 53.24 41.86 -24.02
CA ALA A 103 53.13 40.73 -23.11
C ALA A 103 51.78 40.02 -23.30
N VAL A 104 51.81 38.69 -23.48
CA VAL A 104 50.59 37.88 -23.65
C VAL A 104 49.75 37.92 -22.37
N PRO A 105 48.46 38.30 -22.43
CA PRO A 105 47.60 38.41 -21.25
C PRO A 105 47.33 37.02 -20.63
N ASN A 106 47.02 36.99 -19.32
CA ASN A 106 46.56 35.78 -18.66
C ASN A 106 45.04 35.65 -18.81
N VAL A 107 44.62 34.65 -19.58
CA VAL A 107 43.21 34.34 -19.82
C VAL A 107 42.79 32.99 -19.24
N VAL A 108 43.66 32.30 -18.50
CA VAL A 108 43.30 31.05 -17.81
C VAL A 108 42.20 31.32 -16.78
N ASN A 109 41.21 30.42 -16.70
CA ASN A 109 39.97 30.58 -15.93
C ASN A 109 39.08 31.77 -16.32
N MET A 110 39.33 32.44 -17.45
CA MET A 110 38.36 33.38 -18.02
C MET A 110 37.34 32.66 -18.89
N ALA A 111 36.13 33.21 -19.00
CA ALA A 111 35.16 32.77 -20.00
C ALA A 111 35.74 32.99 -21.40
N GLN A 112 35.44 32.09 -22.35
CA GLN A 112 35.99 32.16 -23.71
C GLN A 112 35.87 33.54 -24.35
N GLU A 113 34.69 34.16 -24.29
CA GLU A 113 34.44 35.48 -24.89
C GLU A 113 35.31 36.58 -24.26
N GLN A 114 35.50 36.54 -22.94
CA GLN A 114 36.35 37.49 -22.21
C GLN A 114 37.83 37.27 -22.51
N ALA A 115 38.25 36.01 -22.63
CA ALA A 115 39.60 35.63 -23.01
C ALA A 115 39.94 36.15 -24.41
N GLU A 116 39.06 35.95 -25.38
CA GLU A 116 39.24 36.43 -26.76
C GLU A 116 39.31 37.95 -26.84
N GLU A 117 38.49 38.66 -26.06
CA GLU A 117 38.52 40.13 -25.98
C GLU A 117 39.84 40.64 -25.37
N ALA A 118 40.31 40.00 -24.30
CA ALA A 118 41.57 40.35 -23.65
C ALA A 118 42.77 40.13 -24.59
N ILE A 119 42.76 39.05 -25.37
CA ILE A 119 43.79 38.74 -26.38
C ILE A 119 43.79 39.80 -27.49
N ARG A 120 42.62 40.11 -28.06
CA ARG A 120 42.48 41.13 -29.12
C ARG A 120 42.85 42.53 -28.63
N SER A 121 42.44 42.90 -27.42
CA SER A 121 42.78 44.18 -26.79
C SER A 121 44.29 44.34 -26.52
N ALA A 122 45.01 43.23 -26.34
CA ALA A 122 46.46 43.22 -26.14
C ALA A 122 47.27 43.22 -27.45
N GLY A 123 46.61 43.29 -28.61
CA GLY A 123 47.26 43.27 -29.93
C GLY A 123 47.62 41.88 -30.45
N PHE A 124 47.01 40.82 -29.91
CA PHE A 124 47.20 39.44 -30.37
C PHE A 124 45.99 38.93 -31.16
N GLU A 125 46.21 37.91 -31.97
CA GLU A 125 45.13 37.19 -32.67
C GLU A 125 44.69 35.98 -31.86
N VAL A 126 43.41 35.62 -31.92
CA VAL A 126 42.93 34.35 -31.40
C VAL A 126 43.36 33.24 -32.37
N GLY A 127 44.06 32.24 -31.85
CA GLY A 127 44.55 31.09 -32.60
C GLY A 127 43.54 29.95 -32.67
N ASN A 128 44.03 28.72 -32.59
CA ASN A 128 43.18 27.53 -32.54
C ASN A 128 42.49 27.42 -31.17
N VAL A 129 41.17 27.28 -31.19
CA VAL A 129 40.37 27.00 -29.99
C VAL A 129 40.02 25.52 -30.02
N SER A 130 40.44 24.80 -28.98
CA SER A 130 40.16 23.37 -28.79
C SER A 130 39.43 23.14 -27.48
N THR A 131 38.70 22.04 -27.37
CA THR A 131 37.95 21.70 -26.15
C THR A 131 38.57 20.46 -25.50
N ALA A 132 38.75 20.50 -24.18
CA ALA A 132 39.19 19.35 -23.37
C ALA A 132 38.30 19.20 -22.13
N LYS A 133 38.15 17.97 -21.63
CA LYS A 133 37.45 17.70 -20.36
C LYS A 133 38.30 18.17 -19.18
N SER A 134 37.67 18.82 -18.21
CA SER A 134 38.32 19.28 -16.98
C SER A 134 37.33 19.27 -15.84
N ASP A 135 37.73 18.60 -14.75
CA ASP A 135 36.95 18.56 -13.51
C ASP A 135 37.24 19.75 -12.58
N SER A 136 38.24 20.58 -12.94
CA SER A 136 38.70 21.71 -12.13
C SER A 136 38.38 23.08 -12.73
N VAL A 137 38.07 23.14 -14.03
CA VAL A 137 37.78 24.38 -14.77
C VAL A 137 36.33 24.30 -15.25
N GLN A 138 35.54 25.32 -14.91
CA GLN A 138 34.13 25.41 -15.30
C GLN A 138 33.96 25.31 -16.84
N GLU A 139 32.91 24.63 -17.30
CA GLU A 139 32.57 24.55 -18.72
C GLU A 139 32.55 25.96 -19.37
N GLY A 140 33.13 26.07 -20.57
CA GLY A 140 33.25 27.33 -21.32
C GLY A 140 34.38 28.26 -20.86
N HIS A 141 35.20 27.86 -19.87
CA HIS A 141 36.35 28.64 -19.41
C HIS A 141 37.68 28.07 -19.94
N VAL A 142 38.69 28.94 -20.05
CA VAL A 142 40.01 28.57 -20.56
C VAL A 142 40.76 27.70 -19.54
N ILE A 143 41.09 26.46 -19.92
CA ILE A 143 41.98 25.55 -19.19
C ILE A 143 43.43 26.00 -19.35
N SER A 144 43.84 26.28 -20.58
CA SER A 144 45.22 26.68 -20.88
C SER A 144 45.29 27.54 -22.14
N GLN A 145 46.38 28.29 -22.23
CA GLN A 145 46.71 29.13 -23.37
C GLN A 145 48.14 28.86 -23.83
N ASP A 146 48.40 29.02 -25.12
CA ASP A 146 49.73 28.97 -25.71
C ASP A 146 49.85 30.02 -26.83
N PRO A 147 50.75 31.02 -26.75
CA PRO A 147 51.82 31.20 -25.76
C PRO A 147 51.33 31.47 -24.32
N GLY A 148 52.12 31.00 -23.35
CA GLY A 148 51.84 31.18 -21.93
C GLY A 148 51.80 32.65 -21.50
N ALA A 149 51.03 32.94 -20.45
CA ALA A 149 50.85 34.30 -19.93
C ALA A 149 52.19 34.96 -19.56
N GLY A 150 52.32 36.26 -19.84
CA GLY A 150 53.53 37.06 -19.57
C GLY A 150 54.67 36.86 -20.58
N SER A 151 54.54 35.93 -21.54
CA SER A 151 55.52 35.81 -22.62
C SER A 151 55.47 37.02 -23.55
N HIS A 152 56.63 37.51 -23.98
CA HIS A 152 56.69 38.61 -24.95
C HIS A 152 56.64 38.04 -26.37
N ARG A 153 55.70 38.56 -27.17
CA ARG A 153 55.43 38.11 -28.53
C ARG A 153 55.15 39.31 -29.42
N GLU A 154 55.45 39.17 -30.71
CA GLU A 154 55.15 40.20 -31.69
C GLU A 154 53.63 40.40 -31.83
N GLU A 155 53.23 41.62 -32.17
CA GLU A 155 51.83 41.93 -32.46
C GLU A 155 51.28 41.03 -33.57
N GLY A 156 50.02 40.62 -33.46
CA GLY A 156 49.40 39.66 -34.39
C GLY A 156 49.79 38.20 -34.15
N THR A 157 50.62 37.90 -33.14
CA THR A 157 50.87 36.49 -32.74
C THR A 157 49.56 35.84 -32.31
N ARG A 158 49.34 34.59 -32.76
CA ARG A 158 48.15 33.81 -32.41
C ARG A 158 48.29 33.14 -31.05
N VAL A 159 47.29 33.31 -30.20
CA VAL A 159 47.15 32.63 -28.90
C VAL A 159 46.14 31.51 -29.03
N ASN A 160 46.59 30.26 -28.94
CA ASN A 160 45.75 29.07 -28.92
C ASN A 160 45.13 28.90 -27.54
N LEU A 161 43.88 28.43 -27.49
CA LEU A 161 43.13 28.23 -26.27
C LEU A 161 42.64 26.78 -26.18
N VAL A 162 42.73 26.21 -24.97
CA VAL A 162 42.03 24.98 -24.61
C VAL A 162 40.90 25.36 -23.67
N ILE A 163 39.66 25.16 -24.08
CA ILE A 163 38.45 25.47 -23.33
C ILE A 163 37.96 24.22 -22.61
N SER A 164 37.45 24.38 -21.40
CA SER A 164 36.82 23.32 -20.65
C SER A 164 35.49 22.92 -21.26
N GLY A 165 35.36 21.65 -21.60
CA GLY A 165 34.09 20.99 -21.95
C GLY A 165 33.38 20.39 -20.74
N GLY A 166 33.71 20.86 -19.52
CA GLY A 166 33.15 20.37 -18.26
C GLY A 166 33.72 19.01 -17.79
N GLU A 167 33.11 18.48 -16.74
CA GLU A 167 33.45 17.18 -16.15
C GLU A 167 33.25 16.02 -17.15
N ASP A 168 34.00 14.93 -16.93
CA ASP A 168 33.78 13.66 -17.62
C ASP A 168 32.52 12.98 -17.06
N THR A 169 31.39 13.30 -17.68
CA THR A 169 30.07 12.75 -17.35
C THR A 169 29.64 11.68 -18.36
N PHE A 170 28.82 10.74 -17.88
CA PHE A 170 28.18 9.74 -18.73
C PHE A 170 26.71 9.58 -18.33
N ALA A 171 25.89 9.05 -19.25
CA ALA A 171 24.50 8.77 -18.96
C ALA A 171 24.39 7.54 -18.05
N LEU A 172 23.70 7.70 -16.91
CA LEU A 172 23.40 6.59 -16.01
C LEU A 172 22.56 5.54 -16.75
N PRO A 173 22.95 4.25 -16.75
CA PRO A 173 22.16 3.20 -17.38
C PRO A 173 20.81 3.03 -16.67
N ASP A 174 19.83 2.53 -17.40
CA ASP A 174 18.56 2.12 -16.82
C ASP A 174 18.70 0.72 -16.23
N VAL A 175 18.43 0.62 -14.93
CA VAL A 175 18.44 -0.62 -14.14
C VAL A 175 17.12 -0.83 -13.40
N VAL A 176 16.07 -0.08 -13.78
CA VAL A 176 14.72 -0.25 -13.23
C VAL A 176 14.19 -1.64 -13.61
N ASP A 177 13.48 -2.27 -12.68
CA ASP A 177 12.96 -3.64 -12.77
C ASP A 177 14.05 -4.74 -12.88
N GLU A 178 15.33 -4.38 -12.75
CA GLU A 178 16.38 -5.37 -12.54
C GLU A 178 16.47 -5.80 -11.07
N LYS A 179 16.96 -7.02 -10.83
CA LYS A 179 17.30 -7.48 -9.48
C LYS A 179 18.38 -6.60 -8.87
N GLU A 180 18.25 -6.28 -7.58
CA GLU A 180 19.19 -5.41 -6.84
C GLU A 180 20.67 -5.80 -7.09
N GLU A 181 20.98 -7.10 -7.01
CA GLU A 181 22.36 -7.59 -7.20
C GLU A 181 22.89 -7.32 -8.62
N THR A 182 22.06 -7.51 -9.64
CA THR A 182 22.43 -7.25 -11.03
C THR A 182 22.62 -5.75 -11.26
N ALA A 183 21.66 -4.94 -10.81
CA ALA A 183 21.69 -3.48 -10.93
C ALA A 183 22.93 -2.89 -10.25
N ARG A 184 23.20 -3.31 -9.00
CA ARG A 184 24.39 -2.92 -8.23
C ARG A 184 25.65 -3.24 -8.99
N ARG A 185 25.78 -4.48 -9.48
CA ARG A 185 26.96 -4.94 -10.22
C ARG A 185 27.19 -4.13 -11.50
N THR A 186 26.12 -3.79 -12.23
CA THR A 186 26.19 -2.95 -13.44
C THR A 186 26.72 -1.56 -13.11
N LEU A 187 26.20 -0.93 -12.06
CA LEU A 187 26.61 0.42 -11.65
C LEU A 187 28.04 0.46 -11.09
N GLU A 188 28.41 -0.51 -10.25
CA GLU A 188 29.77 -0.61 -9.69
C GLU A 188 30.83 -0.86 -10.77
N GLN A 189 30.51 -1.61 -11.83
CA GLN A 189 31.41 -1.78 -12.98
C GLN A 189 31.72 -0.47 -13.72
N MET A 190 30.86 0.54 -13.59
CA MET A 190 31.08 1.88 -14.13
C MET A 190 31.87 2.79 -13.19
N GLY A 191 32.30 2.28 -12.03
CA GLY A 191 33.05 3.02 -11.02
C GLY A 191 32.17 3.80 -10.04
N LEU A 192 30.85 3.61 -10.09
CA LEU A 192 29.91 4.30 -9.20
C LEU A 192 29.84 3.64 -7.83
N THR A 193 29.56 4.44 -6.80
CA THR A 193 29.26 3.92 -5.47
C THR A 193 27.76 3.67 -5.36
N VAL A 194 27.33 2.51 -4.86
CA VAL A 194 25.91 2.15 -4.81
C VAL A 194 25.44 2.01 -3.35
N THR A 195 24.35 2.68 -3.02
CA THR A 195 23.60 2.46 -1.76
C THR A 195 22.21 1.92 -2.10
N SER A 196 21.59 1.18 -1.19
CA SER A 196 20.22 0.71 -1.38
C SER A 196 19.34 1.04 -0.17
N ARG A 197 18.08 1.39 -0.46
CA ARG A 197 16.99 1.48 0.50
C ARG A 197 15.78 0.73 -0.05
N THR A 198 14.87 0.37 0.84
CA THR A 198 13.73 -0.47 0.47
C THR A 198 12.41 0.27 0.64
N GLU A 199 11.46 0.04 -0.28
CA GLU A 199 10.10 0.58 -0.26
C GLU A 199 9.08 -0.48 -0.67
N TYR A 200 7.83 -0.33 -0.22
CA TYR A 200 6.74 -1.18 -0.69
C TYR A 200 6.29 -0.73 -2.08
N SER A 201 6.06 -1.69 -2.98
CA SER A 201 5.52 -1.45 -4.31
C SER A 201 4.63 -2.61 -4.72
N SER A 202 3.40 -2.31 -5.16
CA SER A 202 2.50 -3.30 -5.76
C SER A 202 2.83 -3.60 -7.22
N ASP A 203 3.64 -2.75 -7.86
CA ASP A 203 3.87 -2.77 -9.30
C ASP A 203 5.22 -3.42 -9.66
N VAL A 204 6.12 -3.58 -8.69
CA VAL A 204 7.48 -4.08 -8.88
C VAL A 204 7.72 -5.28 -7.97
N GLU A 205 8.22 -6.39 -8.54
CA GLU A 205 8.49 -7.63 -7.81
C GLU A 205 9.45 -7.42 -6.62
N GLU A 206 9.28 -8.18 -5.55
CA GLU A 206 10.17 -8.11 -4.38
C GLU A 206 11.63 -8.38 -4.78
N GLY A 207 12.54 -7.51 -4.34
CA GLY A 207 13.97 -7.59 -4.66
C GLY A 207 14.38 -6.95 -5.99
N HIS A 208 13.43 -6.37 -6.74
CA HIS A 208 13.71 -5.61 -7.97
C HIS A 208 13.79 -4.10 -7.68
N VAL A 209 14.53 -3.38 -8.52
CA VAL A 209 14.72 -1.93 -8.39
C VAL A 209 13.48 -1.19 -8.88
N ILE A 210 12.88 -0.39 -8.00
CA ILE A 210 11.77 0.52 -8.31
C ILE A 210 12.30 1.75 -9.06
N SER A 211 13.39 2.34 -8.56
CA SER A 211 13.97 3.56 -9.13
C SER A 211 15.40 3.76 -8.66
N THR A 212 16.12 4.66 -9.32
CA THR A 212 17.45 5.10 -8.92
C THR A 212 17.49 6.60 -8.69
N ASN A 213 18.38 7.05 -7.82
CA ASN A 213 18.70 8.46 -7.65
C ASN A 213 20.23 8.64 -7.66
N PRO A 214 20.83 9.33 -8.65
CA PRO A 214 20.23 9.99 -9.81
C PRO A 214 19.37 9.07 -10.71
N ALA A 215 18.43 9.65 -11.47
CA ALA A 215 17.53 8.88 -12.34
C ALA A 215 18.24 8.37 -13.59
N ALA A 216 17.76 7.24 -14.15
CA ALA A 216 18.28 6.70 -15.40
C ALA A 216 18.33 7.75 -16.52
N GLY A 217 19.41 7.74 -17.31
CA GLY A 217 19.68 8.70 -18.36
C GLY A 217 20.25 10.05 -17.91
N GLN A 218 20.28 10.36 -16.61
CA GLN A 218 20.96 11.58 -16.12
C GLN A 218 22.46 11.49 -16.33
N GLN A 219 23.07 12.63 -16.67
CA GLN A 219 24.54 12.75 -16.77
C GLN A 219 25.14 12.76 -15.38
N VAL A 220 25.99 11.78 -15.09
CA VAL A 220 26.66 11.61 -13.80
C VAL A 220 28.17 11.52 -13.97
N SER A 221 28.91 12.04 -12.99
CA SER A 221 30.36 11.89 -12.94
C SER A 221 30.75 10.54 -12.29
N LYS A 222 31.98 10.08 -12.57
CA LYS A 222 32.48 8.76 -12.14
C LYS A 222 32.61 8.56 -10.62
N ALA A 223 32.40 9.59 -9.80
CA ALA A 223 32.51 9.53 -8.35
C ALA A 223 31.16 9.72 -7.63
N VAL A 224 30.04 9.73 -8.34
CA VAL A 224 28.72 9.90 -7.71
C VAL A 224 28.29 8.64 -6.97
N THR A 225 27.52 8.83 -5.90
CA THR A 225 26.79 7.75 -5.25
C THR A 225 25.39 7.64 -5.84
N VAL A 226 25.00 6.44 -6.28
CA VAL A 226 23.67 6.12 -6.78
C VAL A 226 22.91 5.35 -5.71
N GLU A 227 21.75 5.87 -5.32
CA GLU A 227 20.82 5.19 -4.43
C GLU A 227 19.84 4.34 -5.26
N LEU A 228 19.79 3.04 -5.00
CA LEU A 228 18.78 2.12 -5.49
C LEU A 228 17.61 2.09 -4.51
N VAL A 229 16.40 2.29 -5.02
CA VAL A 229 15.16 2.03 -4.29
C VAL A 229 14.67 0.65 -4.69
N VAL A 230 14.68 -0.30 -3.77
CA VAL A 230 14.37 -1.72 -4.01
C VAL A 230 13.00 -2.08 -3.45
N SER A 231 12.23 -2.85 -4.20
CA SER A 231 10.88 -3.27 -3.82
C SER A 231 10.91 -4.32 -2.72
N ARG A 232 10.03 -4.13 -1.73
CA ARG A 232 9.67 -5.12 -0.70
C ARG A 232 8.42 -5.91 -1.08
N GLY A 233 7.97 -5.80 -2.33
CA GLY A 233 6.65 -6.24 -2.77
C GLY A 233 5.52 -5.37 -2.20
N ALA A 234 4.29 -5.82 -2.37
CA ALA A 234 3.11 -5.15 -1.84
C ALA A 234 3.14 -5.13 -0.30
N GLU A 235 2.66 -4.04 0.30
CA GLU A 235 2.49 -3.97 1.75
C GLU A 235 1.39 -4.96 2.16
N THR A 236 1.70 -5.96 3.00
CA THR A 236 0.72 -6.95 3.47
C THR A 236 0.30 -6.71 4.91
N VAL A 237 -0.98 -6.96 5.19
CA VAL A 237 -1.60 -6.86 6.51
C VAL A 237 -2.28 -8.18 6.85
N ASP A 238 -2.38 -8.52 8.14
CA ASP A 238 -3.13 -9.68 8.59
C ASP A 238 -4.62 -9.45 8.37
N VAL A 239 -5.28 -10.40 7.70
CA VAL A 239 -6.73 -10.46 7.56
C VAL A 239 -7.32 -11.00 8.87
N PRO A 240 -8.10 -10.20 9.62
CA PRO A 240 -8.77 -10.66 10.83
C PRO A 240 -9.68 -11.87 10.54
N ASP A 241 -9.77 -12.79 11.51
CA ASP A 241 -10.77 -13.85 11.44
C ASP A 241 -12.16 -13.28 11.70
N VAL A 242 -13.02 -13.41 10.69
CA VAL A 242 -14.40 -12.93 10.72
C VAL A 242 -15.42 -14.07 10.61
N SER A 243 -14.98 -15.32 10.74
CA SER A 243 -15.85 -16.50 10.71
C SER A 243 -16.90 -16.43 11.81
N GLY A 244 -18.17 -16.64 11.47
CA GLY A 244 -19.27 -16.60 12.43
C GLY A 244 -19.64 -15.21 12.95
N MET A 245 -18.95 -14.14 12.53
CA MET A 245 -19.39 -12.76 12.81
C MET A 245 -20.60 -12.40 11.96
N THR A 246 -21.37 -11.40 12.40
CA THR A 246 -22.39 -10.78 11.54
C THR A 246 -21.73 -10.03 10.38
N GLU A 247 -22.44 -9.87 9.26
CA GLU A 247 -21.91 -9.11 8.09
C GLU A 247 -21.38 -7.72 8.49
N SER A 248 -22.11 -7.00 9.35
CA SER A 248 -21.72 -5.66 9.79
C SER A 248 -20.44 -5.67 10.64
N GLN A 249 -20.28 -6.65 11.54
CA GLN A 249 -19.08 -6.79 12.37
C GLN A 249 -17.87 -7.19 11.52
N ALA A 250 -18.05 -8.17 10.63
CA ALA A 250 -17.01 -8.61 9.70
C ALA A 250 -16.54 -7.45 8.82
N ARG A 251 -17.48 -6.67 8.26
CA ARG A 251 -17.17 -5.50 7.45
C ARG A 251 -16.35 -4.47 8.23
N SER A 252 -16.75 -4.17 9.45
CA SER A 252 -16.05 -3.20 10.31
C SER A 252 -14.64 -3.66 10.68
N ALA A 253 -14.48 -4.95 11.01
CA ALA A 253 -13.18 -5.53 11.34
C ALA A 253 -12.22 -5.51 10.14
N LEU A 254 -12.69 -5.91 8.96
CA LEU A 254 -11.89 -5.92 7.73
C LEU A 254 -11.53 -4.50 7.28
N GLN A 255 -12.47 -3.56 7.30
CA GLN A 255 -12.21 -2.16 6.97
C GLN A 255 -11.27 -1.49 7.98
N GLY A 256 -11.41 -1.81 9.27
CA GLY A 256 -10.49 -1.35 10.32
C GLY A 256 -9.05 -1.85 10.14
N ALA A 257 -8.88 -3.03 9.53
CA ALA A 257 -7.57 -3.56 9.12
C ALA A 257 -7.08 -3.03 7.77
N GLY A 258 -7.85 -2.16 7.10
CA GLY A 258 -7.46 -1.53 5.84
C GLY A 258 -7.84 -2.32 4.58
N PHE A 259 -8.77 -3.27 4.67
CA PHE A 259 -9.28 -4.02 3.51
C PHE A 259 -10.58 -3.43 2.96
N GLN A 260 -10.78 -3.62 1.66
CA GLN A 260 -12.08 -3.44 1.02
C GLN A 260 -12.93 -4.71 1.22
N VAL A 261 -14.25 -4.58 1.29
CA VAL A 261 -15.14 -5.72 1.60
C VAL A 261 -16.19 -5.87 0.53
N SER A 262 -16.25 -7.07 -0.04
CA SER A 262 -17.32 -7.53 -0.94
C SER A 262 -18.12 -8.62 -0.23
N SER A 263 -19.45 -8.63 -0.35
CA SER A 263 -20.30 -9.68 0.23
C SER A 263 -21.04 -10.47 -0.84
N SER A 264 -21.18 -11.76 -0.59
CA SER A 264 -22.02 -12.70 -1.34
C SER A 264 -22.80 -13.55 -0.35
N THR A 265 -23.91 -14.14 -0.77
CA THR A 265 -24.77 -14.95 0.10
C THR A 265 -24.83 -16.40 -0.35
N GLU A 266 -24.86 -17.32 0.59
CA GLU A 266 -25.01 -18.76 0.35
C GLU A 266 -25.94 -19.39 1.39
N GLN A 267 -26.73 -20.38 0.97
CA GLN A 267 -27.58 -21.12 1.91
C GLN A 267 -26.73 -22.03 2.79
N SER A 268 -27.02 -22.02 4.09
CA SER A 268 -26.33 -22.87 5.06
C SER A 268 -27.29 -23.33 6.16
N SER A 269 -27.24 -24.63 6.47
CA SER A 269 -27.95 -25.21 7.61
C SER A 269 -27.11 -25.23 8.90
N SER A 270 -25.80 -24.95 8.80
CA SER A 270 -24.88 -24.98 9.94
C SER A 270 -24.54 -23.59 10.49
N VAL A 271 -24.72 -22.54 9.68
CA VAL A 271 -24.42 -21.15 10.04
C VAL A 271 -25.72 -20.36 10.05
N GLN A 272 -25.97 -19.66 11.15
CA GLN A 272 -27.16 -18.82 11.31
C GLN A 272 -27.21 -17.74 10.22
N GLU A 273 -28.42 -17.45 9.73
CA GLU A 273 -28.67 -16.37 8.76
C GLU A 273 -28.01 -15.04 9.20
N GLY A 274 -27.42 -14.32 8.24
CA GLY A 274 -26.73 -13.05 8.47
C GLY A 274 -25.31 -13.17 9.03
N HIS A 275 -24.81 -14.38 9.27
CA HIS A 275 -23.44 -14.63 9.74
C HIS A 275 -22.51 -15.12 8.62
N VAL A 276 -21.24 -14.77 8.72
CA VAL A 276 -20.20 -15.16 7.76
C VAL A 276 -19.91 -16.66 7.86
N ILE A 277 -20.13 -17.36 6.75
CA ILE A 277 -19.78 -18.78 6.57
C ILE A 277 -18.27 -18.91 6.36
N ARG A 278 -17.71 -18.08 5.48
CA ARG A 278 -16.30 -18.09 5.08
C ARG A 278 -15.91 -16.77 4.43
N TYR A 279 -14.62 -16.52 4.32
CA TYR A 279 -14.06 -15.34 3.68
C TYR A 279 -12.77 -15.66 2.94
N ASN A 280 -12.39 -14.83 1.97
CA ASN A 280 -11.17 -14.99 1.18
C ASN A 280 -10.64 -13.62 0.73
N PRO A 281 -9.33 -13.35 0.78
CA PRO A 281 -8.23 -14.19 1.30
C PRO A 281 -8.20 -14.36 2.83
N THR A 282 -7.45 -15.34 3.31
CA THR A 282 -7.15 -15.60 4.74
C THR A 282 -5.65 -15.43 5.02
N GLY A 283 -5.26 -15.13 6.26
CA GLY A 283 -3.83 -14.98 6.62
C GLY A 283 -3.32 -13.58 6.29
N LYS A 284 -2.28 -13.46 5.45
CA LYS A 284 -1.77 -12.17 4.97
C LYS A 284 -2.36 -11.84 3.61
N ALA A 285 -2.73 -10.58 3.42
CA ALA A 285 -3.18 -10.07 2.13
C ALA A 285 -2.70 -8.63 1.92
N ASP A 286 -2.67 -8.19 0.67
CA ASP A 286 -2.21 -6.85 0.33
C ASP A 286 -3.11 -5.79 0.99
N LYS A 287 -2.51 -4.76 1.54
CA LYS A 287 -3.22 -3.63 2.14
C LYS A 287 -4.09 -2.96 1.09
N GLY A 288 -5.34 -2.69 1.44
CA GLY A 288 -6.30 -2.14 0.49
C GLY A 288 -6.90 -3.17 -0.47
N SER A 289 -6.49 -4.44 -0.45
CA SER A 289 -7.12 -5.49 -1.26
C SER A 289 -8.56 -5.77 -0.83
N THR A 290 -9.33 -6.46 -1.69
CA THR A 290 -10.73 -6.81 -1.41
C THR A 290 -10.83 -8.20 -0.80
N VAL A 291 -11.39 -8.27 0.41
CA VAL A 291 -11.79 -9.52 1.06
C VAL A 291 -13.26 -9.77 0.76
N THR A 292 -13.54 -10.94 0.16
CA THR A 292 -14.91 -11.38 -0.11
C THR A 292 -15.41 -12.21 1.07
N ILE A 293 -16.51 -11.79 1.68
CA ILE A 293 -17.22 -12.53 2.72
C ILE A 293 -18.44 -13.25 2.11
N VAL A 294 -18.64 -14.50 2.50
CA VAL A 294 -19.81 -15.29 2.15
C VAL A 294 -20.70 -15.39 3.38
N VAL A 295 -21.88 -14.80 3.32
CA VAL A 295 -22.85 -14.71 4.42
C VAL A 295 -23.93 -15.75 4.25
N SER A 296 -24.38 -16.36 5.35
CA SER A 296 -25.50 -17.30 5.33
C SER A 296 -26.81 -16.58 5.00
N SER A 297 -27.50 -17.02 3.96
CA SER A 297 -28.89 -16.66 3.67
C SER A 297 -29.91 -17.58 4.36
N GLY A 298 -29.46 -18.40 5.31
CA GLY A 298 -30.31 -19.34 6.05
C GLY A 298 -30.38 -20.74 5.42
N THR A 299 -31.15 -21.61 6.06
CA THR A 299 -31.33 -23.00 5.61
C THR A 299 -32.15 -23.05 4.33
N PRO A 300 -31.80 -23.91 3.35
CA PRO A 300 -32.60 -24.07 2.14
C PRO A 300 -34.06 -24.45 2.46
N GLU A 301 -35.00 -23.75 1.83
CA GLU A 301 -36.41 -24.09 1.92
C GLU A 301 -36.71 -25.41 1.23
N LYS A 302 -37.61 -26.19 1.82
CA LYS A 302 -38.14 -27.43 1.24
C LYS A 302 -39.63 -27.28 0.97
N GLN A 303 -40.15 -28.04 0.02
CA GLN A 303 -41.58 -28.11 -0.25
C GLN A 303 -42.27 -28.88 0.88
N ILE A 304 -43.32 -28.31 1.46
CA ILE A 304 -44.22 -28.98 2.39
C ILE A 304 -45.13 -29.91 1.58
N PRO A 305 -45.09 -31.24 1.80
CA PRO A 305 -45.96 -32.18 1.11
C PRO A 305 -47.44 -31.90 1.40
N SER A 306 -48.30 -32.09 0.40
CA SER A 306 -49.75 -32.01 0.61
C SER A 306 -50.23 -33.23 1.39
N VAL A 307 -50.70 -33.00 2.62
CA VAL A 307 -51.17 -34.05 3.54
C VAL A 307 -52.69 -34.04 3.74
N THR A 308 -53.43 -33.21 3.01
CA THR A 308 -54.91 -33.14 3.11
C THR A 308 -55.54 -34.46 2.65
N GLY A 309 -56.46 -35.00 3.46
CA GLY A 309 -57.13 -36.28 3.20
C GLY A 309 -56.31 -37.53 3.56
N SER A 310 -55.00 -37.38 3.79
CA SER A 310 -54.14 -38.46 4.31
C SER A 310 -54.49 -38.80 5.75
N SER A 311 -54.26 -40.06 6.15
CA SER A 311 -54.32 -40.46 7.56
C SER A 311 -53.25 -39.73 8.36
N LEU A 312 -53.49 -39.55 9.67
CA LEU A 312 -52.52 -38.92 10.57
C LEU A 312 -51.12 -39.56 10.46
N GLU A 313 -51.04 -40.89 10.45
CA GLU A 313 -49.77 -41.63 10.36
C GLU A 313 -49.05 -41.40 9.02
N SER A 314 -49.78 -41.39 7.90
CA SER A 314 -49.19 -41.11 6.59
C SER A 314 -48.72 -39.67 6.47
N ALA A 315 -49.51 -38.72 6.98
CA ALA A 315 -49.14 -37.31 7.04
C ALA A 315 -47.87 -37.08 7.88
N GLN A 316 -47.74 -37.77 9.01
CA GLN A 316 -46.55 -37.73 9.86
C GLN A 316 -45.31 -38.24 9.11
N GLN A 317 -45.40 -39.37 8.42
CA GLN A 317 -44.29 -39.92 7.64
C GLN A 317 -43.90 -38.99 6.47
N GLN A 318 -44.87 -38.38 5.80
CA GLN A 318 -44.64 -37.43 4.71
C GLN A 318 -43.94 -36.16 5.22
N LEU A 319 -44.37 -35.60 6.35
CA LEU A 319 -43.73 -34.41 6.94
C LEU A 319 -42.34 -34.73 7.49
N ALA A 320 -42.20 -35.87 8.19
CA ALA A 320 -40.92 -36.30 8.76
C ALA A 320 -39.88 -36.60 7.65
N SER A 321 -40.27 -37.24 6.55
CA SER A 321 -39.38 -37.49 5.41
C SER A 321 -38.96 -36.20 4.69
N ALA A 322 -39.84 -35.19 4.67
CA ALA A 322 -39.50 -33.84 4.21
C ALA A 322 -38.66 -33.04 5.23
N GLY A 323 -38.55 -33.53 6.48
CA GLY A 323 -37.78 -32.91 7.57
C GLY A 323 -38.54 -31.84 8.35
N PHE A 324 -39.86 -31.73 8.18
CA PHE A 324 -40.70 -30.78 8.91
C PHE A 324 -41.16 -31.36 10.25
N SER A 325 -41.13 -30.51 11.27
CA SER A 325 -41.81 -30.80 12.55
C SER A 325 -43.31 -30.53 12.42
N TYR A 326 -44.14 -31.25 13.17
CA TYR A 326 -45.60 -31.07 13.14
C TYR A 326 -46.19 -30.90 14.54
N THR A 327 -47.33 -30.22 14.63
CA THR A 327 -48.15 -30.11 15.84
C THR A 327 -49.62 -30.35 15.48
N ILE A 328 -50.40 -30.87 16.43
CA ILE A 328 -51.85 -31.00 16.25
C ILE A 328 -52.50 -29.72 16.74
N GLY A 329 -52.99 -28.91 15.80
CA GLY A 329 -53.64 -27.62 16.07
C GLY A 329 -55.09 -27.77 16.55
N GLY A 330 -55.66 -28.97 16.46
CA GLY A 330 -56.99 -29.27 16.96
C GLY A 330 -57.68 -30.41 16.21
N TYR A 331 -58.92 -30.68 16.64
CA TYR A 331 -59.80 -31.66 16.03
C TYR A 331 -61.10 -30.98 15.61
N GLU A 332 -61.58 -31.29 14.41
CA GLU A 332 -62.82 -30.74 13.86
C GLU A 332 -63.69 -31.82 13.24
N HIS A 333 -65.00 -31.59 13.18
CA HIS A 333 -65.90 -32.49 12.47
C HIS A 333 -65.94 -32.15 10.98
N SER A 334 -65.98 -33.18 10.13
CA SER A 334 -66.10 -33.02 8.69
C SER A 334 -66.93 -34.16 8.12
N ASP A 335 -67.94 -33.81 7.34
CA ASP A 335 -68.80 -34.78 6.65
C ASP A 335 -68.13 -35.34 5.38
N SER A 336 -67.07 -34.69 4.91
CA SER A 336 -66.35 -35.04 3.68
C SER A 336 -65.01 -35.76 3.92
N ILE A 337 -64.42 -35.60 5.11
CA ILE A 337 -63.13 -36.19 5.47
C ILE A 337 -63.33 -37.24 6.58
N PRO A 338 -62.96 -38.52 6.35
CA PRO A 338 -63.09 -39.57 7.35
C PRO A 338 -62.40 -39.25 8.67
N ALA A 339 -62.92 -39.81 9.77
CA ALA A 339 -62.30 -39.68 11.09
C ALA A 339 -60.85 -40.18 11.06
N GLY A 340 -59.92 -39.41 11.65
CA GLY A 340 -58.49 -39.72 11.67
C GLY A 340 -57.69 -39.22 10.47
N CYS A 341 -58.32 -38.59 9.47
CA CYS A 341 -57.65 -37.94 8.34
C CYS A 341 -57.48 -36.44 8.56
N ILE A 342 -56.48 -35.84 7.89
CA ILE A 342 -56.20 -34.40 7.98
C ILE A 342 -57.21 -33.61 7.15
N ILE A 343 -57.89 -32.65 7.79
CA ILE A 343 -58.83 -31.71 7.15
C ILE A 343 -58.04 -30.63 6.42
N ARG A 344 -57.06 -30.04 7.11
CA ARG A 344 -56.20 -28.98 6.58
C ARG A 344 -54.89 -28.91 7.36
N TYR A 345 -53.91 -28.27 6.76
CA TYR A 345 -52.61 -28.01 7.35
C TYR A 345 -52.16 -26.58 7.06
N ASN A 346 -51.32 -26.02 7.92
CA ASN A 346 -50.76 -24.68 7.78
C ASN A 346 -49.35 -24.64 8.40
N PRO A 347 -48.33 -24.07 7.74
CA PRO A 347 -48.31 -23.48 6.40
C PRO A 347 -48.29 -24.49 5.25
N SER A 348 -48.58 -24.03 4.03
CA SER A 348 -48.45 -24.77 2.76
C SER A 348 -47.46 -24.06 1.83
N GLY A 349 -46.76 -24.81 0.97
CA GLY A 349 -45.77 -24.27 0.01
C GLY A 349 -44.33 -24.57 0.41
N SER A 350 -43.40 -23.67 0.11
CA SER A 350 -41.99 -23.77 0.50
C SER A 350 -41.76 -23.17 1.88
N ALA A 351 -41.05 -23.88 2.75
CA ALA A 351 -40.65 -23.34 4.04
C ALA A 351 -39.34 -23.95 4.52
N ASN A 352 -38.65 -23.25 5.43
CA ASN A 352 -37.46 -23.75 6.09
C ASN A 352 -37.83 -24.85 7.10
N PRO A 353 -37.38 -26.10 6.91
CA PRO A 353 -37.75 -27.22 7.77
C PRO A 353 -37.24 -27.11 9.21
N ASN A 354 -36.16 -26.34 9.46
CA ASN A 354 -35.56 -26.21 10.79
C ASN A 354 -36.30 -25.20 11.67
N THR A 355 -37.06 -24.28 11.08
CA THR A 355 -37.76 -23.21 11.82
C THR A 355 -39.28 -23.31 11.71
N THR A 356 -39.80 -24.06 10.74
CA THR A 356 -41.23 -24.16 10.46
C THR A 356 -41.83 -25.41 11.06
N THR A 357 -42.91 -25.23 11.82
CA THR A 357 -43.74 -26.33 12.33
C THR A 357 -45.08 -26.34 11.62
N VAL A 358 -45.46 -27.48 11.04
CA VAL A 358 -46.74 -27.64 10.33
C VAL A 358 -47.83 -28.00 11.34
N SER A 359 -48.82 -27.12 11.47
CA SER A 359 -50.01 -27.37 12.28
C SER A 359 -51.04 -28.17 11.48
N LEU A 360 -51.47 -29.30 12.04
CA LEU A 360 -52.43 -30.23 11.44
C LEU A 360 -53.77 -30.17 12.17
N VAL A 361 -54.87 -30.14 11.41
CA VAL A 361 -56.23 -30.28 11.94
C VAL A 361 -56.80 -31.62 11.52
N VAL A 362 -57.17 -32.45 12.50
CA VAL A 362 -57.62 -33.83 12.27
C VAL A 362 -59.15 -33.91 12.32
N SER A 363 -59.73 -34.72 11.44
CA SER A 363 -61.18 -34.96 11.40
C SER A 363 -61.62 -35.92 12.51
N ASN A 364 -62.68 -35.55 13.24
CA ASN A 364 -63.45 -36.43 14.13
C ASN A 364 -64.58 -37.18 13.38
N GLY A 365 -64.67 -37.03 12.05
CA GLY A 365 -65.78 -37.54 11.26
C GLY A 365 -67.01 -36.60 11.29
N PRO A 366 -68.15 -37.04 10.72
CA PRO A 366 -69.36 -36.23 10.68
C PRO A 366 -69.82 -35.84 12.08
N LYS A 367 -70.43 -34.66 12.20
CA LYS A 367 -70.93 -34.20 13.50
C LYS A 367 -72.05 -35.15 13.95
N PRO A 368 -72.05 -35.65 15.20
CA PRO A 368 -73.15 -36.47 15.67
C PRO A 368 -74.46 -35.67 15.59
N ASP A 369 -75.47 -36.25 14.93
CA ASP A 369 -76.81 -35.66 14.89
C ASP A 369 -77.28 -35.44 16.33
N ASN A 370 -77.67 -34.20 16.66
CA ASN A 370 -78.32 -33.93 17.94
C ASN A 370 -79.52 -34.88 18.09
N PRO A 371 -79.73 -35.49 19.27
CA PRO A 371 -80.91 -36.33 19.48
C PRO A 371 -82.17 -35.50 19.21
N PRO A 372 -83.22 -36.09 18.60
CA PRO A 372 -84.42 -35.35 18.27
C PRO A 372 -85.04 -34.74 19.53
N SER A 373 -85.28 -33.43 19.48
CA SER A 373 -86.14 -32.71 20.42
C SER A 373 -87.46 -33.47 20.51
N SER A 374 -87.74 -34.04 21.68
CA SER A 374 -88.94 -34.83 21.94
C SER A 374 -90.17 -33.93 21.84
N SER A 375 -90.91 -34.02 20.74
CA SER A 375 -92.25 -33.44 20.63
C SER A 375 -93.24 -34.33 21.39
N GLU A 376 -93.40 -34.09 22.69
CA GLU A 376 -94.52 -34.62 23.46
C GLU A 376 -95.82 -33.96 22.98
N SER A 377 -96.61 -34.69 22.19
CA SER A 377 -98.01 -34.38 21.96
C SER A 377 -98.82 -34.82 23.18
N GLY A 378 -99.02 -33.91 24.12
CA GLY A 378 -100.04 -34.01 25.16
C GLY A 378 -101.37 -33.47 24.65
N SER A 379 -102.37 -34.35 24.52
CA SER A 379 -103.76 -33.98 24.24
C SER A 379 -104.60 -34.15 25.50
N GLY A 380 -105.30 -33.08 25.87
CA GLY A 380 -106.52 -33.13 26.68
C GLY A 380 -106.39 -32.58 28.10
N SER A 381 -106.87 -31.36 28.32
CA SER A 381 -108.13 -31.12 29.07
C SER A 381 -108.44 -29.62 29.13
N GLU A 382 -109.67 -29.31 28.74
CA GLU A 382 -110.39 -28.04 28.89
C GLU A 382 -110.26 -27.42 30.29
N SER A 383 -110.22 -26.08 30.37
CA SER A 383 -111.22 -25.26 31.08
C SER A 383 -110.87 -23.76 31.10
N ASN A 384 -111.85 -22.95 30.67
CA ASN A 384 -112.18 -21.57 31.04
C ASN A 384 -111.23 -20.37 30.75
N GLN A 385 -111.66 -19.60 29.75
CA GLN A 385 -111.75 -18.12 29.65
C GLN A 385 -112.04 -17.33 30.97
N PRO A 386 -112.02 -15.97 30.98
CA PRO A 386 -111.68 -15.01 29.91
C PRO A 386 -110.81 -13.78 30.33
N ASP A 387 -110.44 -13.03 29.29
CA ASP A 387 -110.30 -11.56 29.18
C ASP A 387 -109.57 -10.76 30.26
N THR A 388 -108.56 -9.99 29.84
CA THR A 388 -108.78 -8.55 29.57
C THR A 388 -107.60 -7.94 28.81
N SER A 389 -107.96 -7.19 27.78
CA SER A 389 -107.17 -6.17 27.11
C SER A 389 -106.63 -5.12 28.08
N GLU A 390 -105.38 -4.69 27.92
CA GLU A 390 -105.05 -3.27 28.02
C GLU A 390 -103.66 -2.97 27.42
N SER A 391 -103.66 -1.97 26.55
CA SER A 391 -102.52 -1.37 25.89
C SER A 391 -101.75 -0.48 26.87
N ASN A 392 -100.43 -0.40 26.76
CA ASN A 392 -99.76 0.89 26.94
C ASN A 392 -98.34 0.92 26.35
N ASP A 393 -98.15 1.95 25.52
CA ASP A 393 -96.90 2.64 25.24
C ASP A 393 -96.07 2.89 26.50
N ASN A 394 -94.73 2.86 26.42
CA ASN A 394 -93.93 4.09 26.45
C ASN A 394 -92.42 3.85 26.25
N SER A 395 -91.85 4.82 25.56
CA SER A 395 -90.46 5.16 25.23
C SER A 395 -89.49 5.42 26.40
N GLY A 396 -88.19 5.47 26.06
CA GLY A 396 -87.07 6.05 26.84
C GLY A 396 -85.76 5.29 26.56
N THR A 397 -84.93 5.64 25.56
CA THR A 397 -83.88 6.68 25.55
C THR A 397 -82.88 6.59 26.71
N GLU A 398 -81.64 6.17 26.45
CA GLU A 398 -80.46 6.83 27.03
C GLU A 398 -79.20 6.53 26.19
N ALA A 399 -78.51 7.61 25.83
CA ALA A 399 -77.22 7.65 25.18
C ALA A 399 -76.15 7.96 26.24
N GLY A 400 -74.94 7.42 26.07
CA GLY A 400 -73.79 7.77 26.89
C GLY A 400 -72.49 7.52 26.15
N GLN A 401 -71.94 8.58 25.54
CA GLN A 401 -70.57 8.68 25.04
C GLN A 401 -69.59 9.01 26.19
N ALA A 402 -68.32 8.61 26.03
CA ALA A 402 -67.07 9.34 26.28
C ALA A 402 -65.95 8.32 26.58
N SER A 403 -64.84 8.16 25.84
CA SER A 403 -63.77 9.07 25.37
C SER A 403 -62.46 8.83 26.14
N SER A 404 -61.34 9.05 25.43
CA SER A 404 -59.90 8.93 25.81
C SER A 404 -59.36 7.49 25.84
N ASP A 405 -58.21 7.16 25.24
CA ASP A 405 -56.97 7.94 25.17
C ASP A 405 -56.07 7.50 23.99
N ALA A 406 -55.18 8.41 23.59
CA ALA A 406 -54.33 8.40 22.42
C ALA A 406 -53.01 7.61 22.61
N GLY A 407 -52.33 7.28 21.49
CA GLY A 407 -50.98 6.70 21.55
C GLY A 407 -50.37 6.37 20.19
N LEU A 408 -50.23 7.39 19.34
CA LEU A 408 -49.43 7.39 18.10
C LEU A 408 -47.93 7.42 18.45
N PHE A 409 -47.11 6.52 17.90
CA PHE A 409 -45.69 6.80 17.63
C PHE A 409 -45.17 5.98 16.43
N SER A 410 -44.89 6.69 15.34
CA SER A 410 -44.04 6.26 14.22
C SER A 410 -42.55 6.38 14.60
N PHE A 411 -41.66 5.65 13.91
CA PHE A 411 -40.46 6.12 13.17
C PHE A 411 -39.78 4.86 12.56
N HIS A 412 -39.62 4.83 11.23
CA HIS A 412 -38.34 4.84 10.48
C HIS A 412 -37.30 3.83 10.95
#